data_AF-A0A2G7FXX6-F1
#
_entry.id   AF-A0A2G7FXX6-F1
#
_cell.length_a   1.000
_cell.length_b   1.000
_cell.length_c   1.000
_cell.angle_alpha   90.00
_cell.angle_beta   90.00
_cell.angle_gamma   90.00
#
_symmetry.space_group_name_H-M   'P 1'
#
loop_
_entity.id
_entity.type
_entity.pdbx_description
1 polymer ?
#
loop_
_entity_poly.entity_id
_entity_poly.type
_entity_poly.pdbx_seq_one_letter_code
_entity_poly.pdbx_strand_id
1 'polypeptide(L)'
;MPAGHHLAYFPPQVTLSQLLPDGTDILHSPGGPFERRLWAGGSVRFPVTGSLILNGARAVCIETIRDVIVKGRQGAEKVIVKIERRMGVVREGEEEGSIRERIWKEAEDEIGHATIIENRNLAFMRKKTQDELNFDRMNFDNCQRVIKPPPSPEYRLKIKPTRSLLFRFSALTFNAHSIHLDEAYTQNVEGFRNLLVHGPLTLTLLLTVLEAHLAKSDHTIREFDYRNVAPLYVDEPLTICGKPKSGKENVWDVWIEGKNGGLAVRGTAFTSPVTLTALTFVQSALVYGGLLSGRYVIFRPGLVFKLFPEAWRLLSSFFLTGPRLDFILDLYFMFKYGSALETASPRFSLPGDFFTYVFFVATVITLTAGCLLDDVIFTHALIMAFVYTFAQDNKGRKASFFVVQLPVEFLPWAMLTWTLVLGGWHAAFSESMGIVAAHMYDFFSRIYPTFGGGRNYIVTPTVVRRIFSAHTSPTQHRAYGTAYRLIPEEQNPSQGRGSFQSPWSSRGPGRRLGGG
;
A
#
# COMPACT_ATOMS: atom_id res chain seq x y z
N MET A 1 4.84 2.47 3.46
CA MET A 1 3.99 3.58 3.96
C MET A 1 2.64 2.98 4.24
N PRO A 2 2.03 3.19 5.42
CA PRO A 2 0.73 2.62 5.75
C PRO A 2 -0.37 3.05 4.76
N ALA A 3 -1.39 2.20 4.60
CA ALA A 3 -2.49 2.48 3.68
C ALA A 3 -3.24 3.76 4.11
N GLY A 4 -3.52 4.65 3.15
CA GLY A 4 -4.20 5.92 3.40
C GLY A 4 -3.27 7.11 3.68
N HIS A 5 -2.01 6.86 4.08
CA HIS A 5 -1.07 7.95 4.37
C HIS A 5 -0.66 8.76 3.12
N HIS A 6 -0.86 8.24 1.90
CA HIS A 6 -0.61 8.98 0.67
C HIS A 6 -1.43 10.28 0.57
N LEU A 7 -2.58 10.34 1.26
CA LEU A 7 -3.41 11.55 1.35
C LEU A 7 -2.70 12.73 2.02
N ALA A 8 -1.81 12.44 2.98
CA ALA A 8 -1.01 13.41 3.70
C ALA A 8 0.27 13.80 2.95
N TYR A 9 0.88 12.84 2.24
CA TYR A 9 2.17 13.06 1.56
C TYR A 9 2.05 13.71 0.18
N PHE A 10 0.89 13.56 -0.46
CA PHE A 10 0.64 14.16 -1.76
C PHE A 10 -0.59 15.07 -1.70
N PRO A 11 -0.58 16.17 -0.92
CA PRO A 11 -1.67 17.14 -0.96
C PRO A 11 -1.55 18.03 -2.21
N PRO A 12 -2.66 18.62 -2.70
CA PRO A 12 -2.60 19.66 -3.73
C PRO A 12 -1.64 20.79 -3.33
N GLN A 13 -0.83 21.27 -4.27
CA GLN A 13 0.17 22.34 -4.04
C GLN A 13 -0.36 23.70 -4.50
N VAL A 14 -1.60 24.03 -4.13
CA VAL A 14 -2.26 25.29 -4.50
C VAL A 14 -1.97 26.34 -3.44
N THR A 15 -1.57 27.54 -3.86
CA THR A 15 -1.25 28.64 -2.94
C THR A 15 -2.52 29.23 -2.33
N LEU A 16 -2.42 29.83 -1.14
CA LEU A 16 -3.56 30.46 -0.46
C LEU A 16 -4.28 31.49 -1.33
N SER A 17 -3.55 32.27 -2.13
CA SER A 17 -4.11 33.28 -3.04
C SER A 17 -4.92 32.70 -4.21
N GLN A 18 -4.83 31.40 -4.45
CA GLN A 18 -5.54 30.69 -5.52
C GLN A 18 -6.72 29.86 -5.01
N LEU A 19 -6.96 29.85 -3.69
CA LEU A 19 -8.11 29.15 -3.13
C LEU A 19 -9.41 29.91 -3.43
N LEU A 20 -10.49 29.15 -3.59
CA LEU A 20 -11.85 29.66 -3.67
C LEU A 20 -12.29 30.26 -2.31
N PRO A 21 -13.37 31.07 -2.28
CA PRO A 21 -13.83 31.70 -1.04
C PRO A 21 -14.16 30.73 0.10
N ASP A 22 -14.47 29.48 -0.21
CA ASP A 22 -14.72 28.41 0.77
C ASP A 22 -13.45 27.66 1.20
N GLY A 23 -12.27 28.07 0.73
CA GLY A 23 -10.98 27.44 1.02
C GLY A 23 -10.68 26.19 0.21
N THR A 24 -11.52 25.85 -0.79
CA THR A 24 -11.23 24.77 -1.73
C THR A 24 -10.31 25.22 -2.87
N ASP A 25 -9.59 24.28 -3.48
CA ASP A 25 -8.74 24.57 -4.63
C ASP A 25 -9.52 24.63 -5.96
N ILE A 26 -8.96 25.34 -6.94
CA ILE A 26 -9.54 25.53 -8.27
C ILE A 26 -9.31 24.37 -9.24
N LEU A 27 -8.44 23.40 -8.94
CA LEU A 27 -7.88 22.46 -9.92
C LEU A 27 -8.93 21.57 -10.58
N HIS A 28 -9.97 21.21 -9.83
CA HIS A 28 -11.03 20.30 -10.29
C HIS A 28 -12.39 20.98 -10.40
N SER A 29 -12.46 22.29 -10.12
CA SER A 29 -13.71 23.03 -10.12
C SER A 29 -14.21 23.21 -11.55
N PRO A 30 -15.46 22.85 -11.87
CA PRO A 30 -16.07 23.15 -13.16
C PRO A 30 -16.43 24.65 -13.31
N GLY A 31 -16.19 25.46 -12.29
CA GLY A 31 -16.55 26.88 -12.26
C GLY A 31 -18.01 27.14 -11.89
N GLY A 32 -18.39 28.42 -11.90
CA GLY A 32 -19.78 28.82 -11.68
C GLY A 32 -20.71 28.18 -12.71
N PRO A 33 -21.89 27.66 -12.31
CA PRO A 33 -22.59 27.91 -11.04
C PRO A 33 -22.36 26.85 -9.94
N PHE A 34 -21.37 25.97 -10.05
CA PHE A 34 -21.19 24.83 -9.14
C PHE A 34 -20.17 25.11 -8.03
N GLU A 35 -20.60 25.90 -7.05
CA GLU A 35 -19.71 26.44 -6.01
C GLU A 35 -19.56 25.56 -4.77
N ARG A 36 -20.41 24.53 -4.60
CA ARG A 36 -20.35 23.63 -3.44
C ARG A 36 -19.66 22.33 -3.81
N ARG A 37 -18.72 21.87 -2.98
CA ARG A 37 -17.90 20.67 -3.25
C ARG A 37 -18.01 19.62 -2.15
N LEU A 38 -18.28 18.36 -2.52
CA LEU A 38 -18.26 17.22 -1.59
C LEU A 38 -17.44 16.06 -2.11
N TRP A 39 -16.78 15.36 -1.19
CA TRP A 39 -16.09 14.11 -1.48
C TRP A 39 -17.08 12.93 -1.44
N ALA A 40 -17.46 12.42 -2.60
CA ALA A 40 -18.50 11.39 -2.70
C ALA A 40 -17.97 9.97 -2.43
N GLY A 41 -16.69 9.72 -2.69
CA GLY A 41 -16.07 8.40 -2.55
C GLY A 41 -14.93 8.23 -3.54
N GLY A 42 -14.55 6.98 -3.81
CA GLY A 42 -13.45 6.67 -4.70
C GLY A 42 -12.99 5.23 -4.61
N SER A 43 -11.82 4.96 -5.17
CA SER A 43 -11.12 3.70 -5.00
C SER A 43 -9.61 3.93 -4.82
N VAL A 44 -8.94 3.01 -4.13
CA VAL A 44 -7.48 3.02 -4.00
C VAL A 44 -6.96 1.63 -4.30
N ARG A 45 -5.99 1.52 -5.21
CA ARG A 45 -5.28 0.29 -5.55
C ARG A 45 -3.83 0.39 -5.06
N PHE A 46 -3.33 -0.73 -4.54
CA PHE A 46 -1.96 -0.93 -4.07
C PHE A 46 -1.27 -2.03 -4.91
N PRO A 47 -0.77 -1.69 -6.11
CA PRO A 47 -0.04 -2.61 -6.96
C PRO A 47 1.15 -3.29 -6.26
N VAL A 48 1.45 -4.53 -6.65
CA VAL A 48 2.60 -5.32 -6.13
C VAL A 48 3.95 -4.77 -6.62
N THR A 49 3.95 -3.89 -7.62
CA THR A 49 5.13 -3.41 -8.36
C THR A 49 6.07 -2.49 -7.56
N GLY A 50 5.76 -2.23 -6.29
CA GLY A 50 6.62 -1.52 -5.34
C GLY A 50 5.87 -1.08 -4.09
N SER A 51 6.56 -0.44 -3.16
CA SER A 51 5.93 0.25 -2.03
C SER A 51 6.53 1.64 -1.86
N LEU A 52 5.69 2.61 -1.47
CA LEU A 52 6.20 3.93 -1.07
C LEU A 52 6.73 3.79 0.34
N ILE A 53 8.03 3.93 0.53
CA ILE A 53 8.68 3.76 1.82
C ILE A 53 9.12 5.13 2.32
N LEU A 54 9.00 5.34 3.63
CA LEU A 54 9.40 6.60 4.28
C LEU A 54 10.91 6.58 4.54
N ASN A 55 11.71 6.58 3.46
CA ASN A 55 13.17 6.50 3.49
C ASN A 55 13.86 7.75 2.92
N GLY A 56 13.13 8.85 2.75
CA GLY A 56 13.64 10.08 2.15
C GLY A 56 13.74 10.09 0.63
N ALA A 57 13.41 8.98 -0.05
CA ALA A 57 13.41 8.93 -1.51
C ALA A 57 12.41 9.92 -2.12
N ARG A 58 12.73 10.40 -3.33
CA ARG A 58 11.82 11.26 -4.11
C ARG A 58 10.65 10.43 -4.62
N ALA A 59 9.45 11.00 -4.55
CA ALA A 59 8.25 10.44 -5.13
C ALA A 59 7.45 11.55 -5.83
N VAL A 60 6.60 11.15 -6.77
CA VAL A 60 5.72 12.05 -7.52
C VAL A 60 4.28 11.57 -7.42
N CYS A 61 3.34 12.49 -7.57
CA CYS A 61 1.92 12.21 -7.81
C CYS A 61 1.54 12.87 -9.12
N ILE A 62 1.10 12.07 -10.10
CA ILE A 62 0.51 12.56 -11.35
C ILE A 62 -0.99 12.47 -11.20
N GLU A 63 -1.69 13.58 -11.43
CA GLU A 63 -3.13 13.68 -11.30
C GLU A 63 -3.75 14.07 -12.64
N THR A 64 -4.89 13.47 -12.97
CA THR A 64 -5.71 13.85 -14.13
C THR A 64 -7.19 13.79 -13.80
N ILE A 65 -8.00 14.50 -14.60
CA ILE A 65 -9.44 14.26 -14.68
C ILE A 65 -9.69 13.14 -15.69
N ARG A 66 -10.31 12.04 -15.24
CA ARG A 66 -10.65 10.89 -16.08
C ARG A 66 -11.99 11.05 -16.77
N ASP A 67 -12.97 11.60 -16.06
CA ASP A 67 -14.35 11.66 -16.51
C ASP A 67 -15.09 12.78 -15.79
N VAL A 68 -16.08 13.37 -16.46
CA VAL A 68 -16.94 14.41 -15.92
C VAL A 68 -18.38 14.04 -16.23
N ILE A 69 -19.14 13.70 -15.18
CA ILE A 69 -20.52 13.24 -15.33
C ILE A 69 -21.47 14.28 -14.76
N VAL A 70 -22.38 14.79 -15.59
CA VAL A 70 -23.49 15.63 -15.14
C VAL A 70 -24.70 14.75 -14.86
N LYS A 71 -25.26 14.83 -13.64
CA LYS A 71 -26.46 14.08 -13.24
C LYS A 71 -27.51 15.02 -12.64
N GLY A 72 -28.78 14.75 -12.90
CA GLY A 72 -29.89 15.49 -12.29
C GLY A 72 -30.76 16.17 -13.32
N ARG A 73 -31.68 17.00 -12.84
CA ARG A 73 -32.58 17.81 -13.67
C ARG A 73 -31.99 19.20 -13.85
N GLN A 74 -32.40 19.89 -14.91
CA GLN A 74 -31.95 21.25 -15.17
C GLN A 74 -32.22 22.16 -13.96
N GLY A 75 -31.20 22.93 -13.53
CA GLY A 75 -31.24 23.77 -12.33
C GLY A 75 -30.95 23.05 -11.00
N ALA A 76 -30.94 21.71 -10.98
CA ALA A 76 -30.60 20.87 -9.83
C ALA A 76 -29.53 19.83 -10.19
N GLU A 77 -28.69 20.15 -11.18
CA GLU A 77 -27.63 19.25 -11.65
C GLU A 77 -26.51 19.14 -10.61
N LYS A 78 -25.87 17.97 -10.62
CA LYS A 78 -24.64 17.68 -9.90
C LYS A 78 -23.58 17.30 -10.92
N VAL A 79 -22.41 17.92 -10.83
CA VAL A 79 -21.25 17.58 -11.66
C VAL A 79 -20.36 16.66 -10.84
N ILE A 80 -20.16 15.43 -11.29
CA ILE A 80 -19.24 14.47 -10.67
C ILE A 80 -17.96 14.46 -11.49
N VAL A 81 -16.89 15.01 -10.93
CA VAL A 81 -15.56 14.98 -11.53
C VAL A 81 -14.83 13.76 -10.96
N LYS A 82 -14.48 12.81 -11.84
CA LYS A 82 -13.64 11.67 -11.50
C LYS A 82 -12.18 12.01 -11.75
N ILE A 83 -11.35 11.86 -10.73
CA ILE A 83 -9.94 12.19 -10.75
C ILE A 83 -9.16 10.91 -10.51
N GLU A 84 -8.15 10.64 -11.35
CA GLU A 84 -7.19 9.57 -11.06
C GLU A 84 -5.85 10.19 -10.69
N ARG A 85 -5.24 9.63 -9.65
CA ARG A 85 -3.96 10.03 -9.10
C ARG A 85 -3.07 8.82 -9.05
N ARG A 86 -1.89 8.92 -9.64
CA ARG A 86 -0.89 7.85 -9.69
C ARG A 86 0.37 8.32 -8.99
N MET A 87 0.75 7.62 -7.92
CA MET A 87 1.94 7.93 -7.14
C MET A 87 3.02 6.89 -7.38
N GLY A 88 4.28 7.32 -7.44
CA GLY A 88 5.41 6.42 -7.62
C GLY A 88 6.74 7.03 -7.22
N VAL A 89 7.73 6.16 -6.98
CA VAL A 89 9.11 6.56 -6.67
C VAL A 89 9.79 7.13 -7.92
N VAL A 90 10.60 8.16 -7.73
CA VAL A 90 11.39 8.85 -8.77
C VAL A 90 12.86 8.58 -8.53
N ARG A 91 13.59 8.20 -9.59
CA ARG A 91 15.04 7.97 -9.53
C ARG A 91 15.80 9.29 -9.54
N GLU A 92 17.01 9.31 -8.97
CA GLU A 92 17.88 10.47 -9.10
C GLU A 92 18.24 10.69 -10.58
N GLY A 93 18.16 11.94 -11.03
CA GLY A 93 18.39 12.31 -12.43
C GLY A 93 17.29 11.92 -13.42
N GLU A 94 16.16 11.34 -12.98
CA GLU A 94 15.06 11.00 -13.88
C GLU A 94 14.35 12.27 -14.41
N GLU A 95 14.22 12.37 -15.73
CA GLU A 95 13.54 13.50 -16.40
C GLU A 95 12.02 13.39 -16.31
N GLU A 96 11.33 14.53 -16.27
CA GLU A 96 9.87 14.60 -16.10
C GLU A 96 9.09 13.83 -17.17
N GLY A 97 9.52 13.88 -18.44
CA GLY A 97 8.89 13.14 -19.52
C GLY A 97 8.92 11.63 -19.30
N SER A 98 10.08 11.10 -18.88
CA SER A 98 10.24 9.67 -18.57
C SER A 98 9.42 9.25 -17.35
N ILE A 99 9.38 10.09 -16.31
CA ILE A 99 8.55 9.87 -15.12
C ILE A 99 7.08 9.77 -15.54
N ARG A 100 6.60 10.70 -16.37
CA ARG A 100 5.21 10.74 -16.83
C ARG A 100 4.88 9.52 -17.66
N GLU A 101 5.67 9.17 -18.66
CA GLU A 101 5.44 7.99 -19.52
C GLU A 101 5.39 6.68 -18.72
N ARG A 102 6.20 6.58 -17.67
CA ARG A 102 6.33 5.37 -16.84
C ARG A 102 5.18 5.22 -15.84
N ILE A 103 4.75 6.31 -15.19
CA ILE A 103 3.74 6.29 -14.12
C ILE A 103 2.33 6.49 -14.68
N TRP A 104 2.16 7.40 -15.64
CA TRP A 104 0.88 7.67 -16.28
C TRP A 104 0.59 6.66 -17.40
N LYS A 105 -0.64 6.15 -17.46
CA LYS A 105 -1.13 5.31 -18.57
C LYS A 105 -2.53 5.75 -18.97
N GLU A 106 -2.83 5.71 -20.27
CA GLU A 106 -4.15 6.11 -20.76
C GLU A 106 -5.23 5.13 -20.33
N ALA A 107 -4.96 3.84 -20.43
CA ALA A 107 -5.87 2.80 -19.99
C ALA A 107 -5.88 2.66 -18.44
N GLU A 108 -7.06 2.54 -17.84
CA GLU A 108 -7.22 2.47 -16.37
C GLU A 108 -6.77 1.12 -15.79
N ASP A 109 -6.85 0.05 -16.58
CA ASP A 109 -6.38 -1.28 -16.26
C ASP A 109 -4.85 -1.39 -16.30
N GLU A 110 -4.19 -0.58 -17.13
CA GLU A 110 -2.74 -0.47 -17.14
C GLU A 110 -2.23 0.26 -15.89
N ILE A 111 -1.52 -0.47 -15.02
CA ILE A 111 -0.99 0.06 -13.77
C ILE A 111 0.18 1.04 -14.01
N GLY A 112 1.01 0.75 -15.02
CA GLY A 112 2.32 1.40 -15.15
C GLY A 112 3.19 1.14 -13.92
N HIS A 113 4.15 2.01 -13.63
CA HIS A 113 4.98 1.91 -12.42
C HIS A 113 4.40 2.69 -11.24
N ALA A 114 3.09 2.90 -11.22
CA ALA A 114 2.42 3.49 -10.08
C ALA A 114 2.44 2.49 -8.91
N THR A 115 2.80 2.98 -7.73
CA THR A 115 2.79 2.24 -6.47
C THR A 115 1.46 2.40 -5.73
N ILE A 116 0.75 3.51 -5.98
CA ILE A 116 -0.61 3.74 -5.52
C ILE A 116 -1.37 4.36 -6.68
N ILE A 117 -2.57 3.85 -6.95
CA ILE A 117 -3.52 4.45 -7.88
C ILE A 117 -4.77 4.79 -7.09
N GLU A 118 -5.08 6.07 -6.99
CA GLU A 118 -6.23 6.59 -6.28
C GLU A 118 -7.21 7.23 -7.26
N ASN A 119 -8.45 6.75 -7.26
CA ASN A 119 -9.57 7.38 -7.94
C ASN A 119 -10.42 8.15 -6.92
N ARG A 120 -10.76 9.39 -7.24
CA ARG A 120 -11.62 10.26 -6.41
C ARG A 120 -12.84 10.69 -7.18
N ASN A 121 -13.97 10.70 -6.49
CA ASN A 121 -15.22 11.24 -7.02
C ASN A 121 -15.56 12.51 -6.25
N LEU A 122 -15.36 13.68 -6.88
CA LEU A 122 -15.77 14.97 -6.33
C LEU A 122 -17.12 15.36 -6.92
N ALA A 123 -18.08 15.68 -6.06
CA ALA A 123 -19.40 16.13 -6.46
C ALA A 123 -19.50 17.65 -6.26
N PHE A 124 -19.79 18.36 -7.35
CA PHE A 124 -20.01 19.80 -7.37
C PHE A 124 -21.49 20.10 -7.55
N MET A 125 -22.00 21.05 -6.77
CA MET A 125 -23.42 21.42 -6.71
C MET A 125 -23.55 22.93 -6.69
N ARG A 126 -24.73 23.42 -7.10
CA ARG A 126 -25.09 24.83 -6.97
C ARG A 126 -25.24 25.23 -5.51
N LYS A 127 -25.11 26.52 -5.23
CA LYS A 127 -25.46 27.12 -3.94
C LYS A 127 -26.89 26.75 -3.55
N LYS A 128 -27.11 26.55 -2.25
CA LYS A 128 -28.46 26.38 -1.72
C LYS A 128 -29.21 27.70 -1.72
N THR A 129 -30.52 27.65 -1.94
CA THR A 129 -31.39 28.80 -1.74
C THR A 129 -31.62 29.04 -0.25
N GLN A 130 -32.09 30.23 0.11
CA GLN A 130 -32.40 30.56 1.51
C GLN A 130 -33.49 29.63 2.09
N ASP A 131 -34.46 29.24 1.26
CA ASP A 131 -35.53 28.33 1.66
C ASP A 131 -35.00 26.92 1.93
N GLU A 132 -34.08 26.42 1.11
CA GLU A 132 -33.39 25.13 1.36
C GLU A 132 -32.60 25.16 2.66
N LEU A 133 -31.86 26.25 2.92
CA LEU A 133 -31.10 26.42 4.16
C LEU A 133 -32.01 26.52 5.40
N ASN A 134 -33.15 27.20 5.28
CA ASN A 134 -34.14 27.26 6.34
C ASN A 134 -34.74 25.88 6.62
N PHE A 135 -35.07 25.14 5.56
CA PHE A 135 -35.55 23.77 5.67
C PHE A 135 -34.52 22.85 6.34
N ASP A 136 -33.25 22.93 5.95
CA ASP A 136 -32.18 22.14 6.58
C ASP A 136 -32.04 22.46 8.07
N ARG A 137 -32.03 23.75 8.43
CA ARG A 137 -31.93 24.21 9.84
C ARG A 137 -33.08 23.70 10.71
N MET A 138 -34.31 23.75 10.20
CA MET A 138 -35.48 23.18 10.90
C MET A 138 -35.36 21.67 11.13
N ASN A 139 -34.51 20.98 10.37
CA ASN A 139 -34.32 19.54 10.43
C ASN A 139 -32.98 19.12 11.04
N PHE A 140 -32.22 20.02 11.67
CA PHE A 140 -30.93 19.68 12.28
C PHE A 140 -31.04 18.61 13.37
N ASP A 141 -32.13 18.65 14.15
CA ASP A 141 -32.38 17.71 15.24
C ASP A 141 -33.19 16.48 14.82
N ASN A 142 -33.74 16.49 13.60
CA ASN A 142 -34.47 15.35 13.09
C ASN A 142 -33.50 14.21 12.73
N CYS A 143 -33.78 13.01 13.25
CA CYS A 143 -33.06 11.80 12.87
C CYS A 143 -33.25 11.55 11.37
N GLN A 144 -32.26 11.96 10.56
CA GLN A 144 -32.20 11.67 9.14
C GLN A 144 -32.39 10.17 8.90
N ARG A 145 -32.96 9.84 7.73
CA ARG A 145 -33.22 8.46 7.32
C ARG A 145 -31.98 7.59 7.51
N VAL A 146 -32.04 6.70 8.49
CA VAL A 146 -30.95 5.81 8.86
C VAL A 146 -30.84 4.67 7.85
N ILE A 147 -29.74 4.61 7.12
CA ILE A 147 -29.40 3.44 6.31
C ILE A 147 -28.90 2.35 7.24
N LYS A 148 -29.54 1.17 7.20
CA LYS A 148 -29.14 0.03 8.05
C LYS A 148 -27.73 -0.46 7.65
N PRO A 149 -26.79 -0.58 8.60
CA PRO A 149 -25.48 -1.16 8.33
C PRO A 149 -25.58 -2.69 8.15
N PRO A 150 -24.54 -3.34 7.60
CA PRO A 150 -24.43 -4.79 7.61
C PRO A 150 -24.52 -5.36 9.04
N PRO A 151 -25.25 -6.48 9.26
CA PRO A 151 -25.35 -7.10 10.58
C PRO A 151 -24.05 -7.83 10.96
N SER A 152 -23.87 -8.07 12.25
CA SER A 152 -22.82 -8.95 12.81
C SER A 152 -21.40 -8.62 12.30
N PRO A 153 -20.86 -7.42 12.60
CA PRO A 153 -19.45 -7.12 12.31
C PRO A 153 -18.53 -8.06 13.10
N GLU A 154 -17.41 -8.44 12.47
CA GLU A 154 -16.36 -9.23 13.10
C GLU A 154 -15.53 -8.36 14.05
N TYR A 155 -15.26 -7.12 13.67
CA TYR A 155 -14.60 -6.13 14.51
C TYR A 155 -15.36 -4.80 14.55
N ARG A 156 -15.19 -4.09 15.67
CA ARG A 156 -15.76 -2.75 15.90
C ARG A 156 -14.74 -1.88 16.64
N LEU A 157 -14.47 -0.69 16.12
CA LEU A 157 -13.65 0.32 16.79
C LEU A 157 -14.40 1.65 16.86
N LYS A 158 -14.62 2.16 18.08
CA LYS A 158 -15.29 3.43 18.32
C LYS A 158 -14.29 4.56 18.49
N ILE A 159 -14.51 5.68 17.81
CA ILE A 159 -13.71 6.90 17.92
C ILE A 159 -14.63 8.13 17.90
N LYS A 160 -14.21 9.21 18.56
CA LYS A 160 -14.87 10.51 18.53
C LYS A 160 -13.94 11.52 17.85
N PRO A 161 -14.18 11.91 16.58
CA PRO A 161 -13.38 12.94 15.93
C PRO A 161 -13.54 14.27 16.65
N THR A 162 -12.43 14.86 17.09
CA THR A 162 -12.43 16.14 17.79
C THR A 162 -12.07 17.28 16.84
N ARG A 163 -12.40 18.52 17.22
CA ARG A 163 -11.95 19.72 16.49
C ARG A 163 -10.43 19.73 16.26
N SER A 164 -9.65 19.32 17.26
CA SER A 164 -8.19 19.20 17.16
C SER A 164 -7.74 18.16 16.13
N LEU A 165 -8.47 17.04 16.01
CA LEU A 165 -8.18 16.03 14.98
C LEU A 165 -8.46 16.60 13.58
N LEU A 166 -9.62 17.25 13.39
CA LEU A 166 -10.00 17.86 12.12
C LEU A 166 -8.99 18.93 11.71
N PHE A 167 -8.61 19.82 12.63
CA PHE A 167 -7.58 20.84 12.39
C PHE A 167 -6.24 20.24 11.95
N ARG A 168 -5.73 19.24 12.70
CA ARG A 168 -4.46 18.57 12.37
C ARG A 168 -4.52 17.89 11.00
N PHE A 169 -5.64 17.24 10.68
CA PHE A 169 -5.81 16.58 9.39
C PHE A 169 -5.90 17.60 8.24
N SER A 170 -6.64 18.70 8.41
CA SER A 170 -6.67 19.82 7.47
C SER A 170 -5.27 20.40 7.21
N ALA A 171 -4.49 20.64 8.28
CA ALA A 171 -3.12 21.13 8.16
C ALA A 171 -2.19 20.11 7.49
N LEU A 172 -2.35 18.82 7.77
CA LEU A 172 -1.54 17.75 7.18
C LEU A 172 -1.82 17.55 5.68
N THR A 173 -3.07 17.77 5.26
CA THR A 173 -3.53 17.53 3.87
C THR A 173 -3.68 18.80 3.04
N PHE A 174 -3.26 19.96 3.57
CA PHE A 174 -3.45 21.29 2.99
C PHE A 174 -4.91 21.55 2.55
N ASN A 175 -5.85 21.08 3.37
CA ASN A 175 -7.27 21.19 3.11
C ASN A 175 -7.88 22.29 4.00
N ALA A 176 -7.98 23.49 3.44
CA ALA A 176 -8.53 24.67 4.11
C ALA A 176 -10.05 24.84 3.93
N HIS A 177 -10.76 23.81 3.47
CA HIS A 177 -12.18 23.91 3.19
C HIS A 177 -13.00 24.24 4.46
N SER A 178 -13.78 25.33 4.40
CA SER A 178 -14.48 25.92 5.53
C SER A 178 -15.46 24.97 6.24
N ILE A 179 -15.99 23.96 5.56
CA ILE A 179 -16.87 22.94 6.19
C ILE A 179 -16.21 22.13 7.32
N HIS A 180 -14.88 22.21 7.44
CA HIS A 180 -14.09 21.53 8.45
C HIS A 180 -13.57 22.48 9.55
N LEU A 181 -13.74 23.79 9.38
CA LEU A 181 -13.05 24.83 10.16
C LEU A 181 -14.01 25.88 10.74
N ASP A 182 -15.05 26.26 9.99
CA ASP A 182 -16.00 27.33 10.33
C ASP A 182 -17.42 26.77 10.46
N GLU A 183 -17.91 26.73 11.70
CA GLU A 183 -19.24 26.22 12.03
C GLU A 183 -20.36 27.11 11.46
N ALA A 184 -20.15 28.42 11.45
CA ALA A 184 -21.12 29.38 10.93
C ALA A 184 -21.25 29.25 9.40
N TYR A 185 -20.14 29.09 8.69
CA TYR A 185 -20.16 28.78 7.25
C TYR A 185 -20.88 27.45 6.99
N THR A 186 -20.52 26.41 7.75
CA THR A 186 -21.06 25.06 7.59
C THR A 186 -22.59 25.02 7.76
N GLN A 187 -23.11 25.75 8.75
CA GLN A 187 -24.55 25.83 9.02
C GLN A 187 -25.27 26.77 8.05
N ASN A 188 -24.75 27.97 7.82
CA ASN A 188 -25.50 29.03 7.16
C ASN A 188 -25.30 29.10 5.64
N VAL A 189 -24.25 28.47 5.10
CA VAL A 189 -23.96 28.45 3.66
C VAL A 189 -24.17 27.05 3.08
N GLU A 190 -23.76 26.03 3.82
CA GLU A 190 -23.79 24.63 3.35
C GLU A 190 -25.00 23.83 3.87
N GLY A 191 -25.67 24.32 4.92
CA GLY A 191 -26.87 23.70 5.50
C GLY A 191 -26.56 22.40 6.28
N PHE A 192 -25.36 22.28 6.85
CA PHE A 192 -24.99 21.18 7.73
C PHE A 192 -24.98 21.64 9.19
N ARG A 193 -25.52 20.83 10.10
CA ARG A 193 -25.69 21.23 11.51
C ARG A 193 -24.42 21.50 12.30
N ASN A 194 -23.28 20.98 11.86
CA ASN A 194 -21.98 21.15 12.52
C ASN A 194 -20.86 20.84 11.51
N LEU A 195 -19.61 21.10 11.88
CA LEU A 195 -18.41 20.77 11.09
C LEU A 195 -18.43 19.32 10.65
N LEU A 196 -18.08 19.11 9.37
CA LEU A 196 -18.03 17.79 8.77
C LEU A 196 -16.67 17.13 8.99
N VAL A 197 -16.69 15.82 9.20
CA VAL A 197 -15.49 14.97 9.13
C VAL A 197 -15.08 14.82 7.66
N HIS A 198 -13.78 14.99 7.36
CA HIS A 198 -13.29 14.90 5.98
C HIS A 198 -13.54 13.52 5.37
N GLY A 199 -14.02 13.49 4.12
CA GLY A 199 -14.06 12.25 3.31
C GLY A 199 -12.71 11.52 3.22
N PRO A 200 -11.57 12.19 2.99
CA PRO A 200 -10.27 11.53 3.04
C PRO A 200 -9.88 11.03 4.44
N LEU A 201 -10.35 11.66 5.52
CA LEU A 201 -10.13 11.17 6.89
C LEU A 201 -10.91 9.87 7.12
N THR A 202 -12.15 9.76 6.64
CA THR A 202 -12.93 8.52 6.77
C THR A 202 -12.28 7.36 6.01
N LEU A 203 -11.74 7.60 4.81
CA LEU A 203 -10.93 6.61 4.07
C LEU A 203 -9.70 6.19 4.87
N THR A 204 -8.95 7.14 5.42
CA THR A 204 -7.74 6.86 6.23
C THR A 204 -8.10 5.97 7.41
N LEU A 205 -9.15 6.32 8.15
CA LEU A 205 -9.63 5.54 9.29
C LEU A 205 -10.05 4.11 8.91
N LEU A 206 -10.78 3.94 7.80
CA LEU A 206 -11.18 2.62 7.29
C LEU A 206 -9.96 1.75 6.96
N LEU A 207 -8.99 2.31 6.22
CA LEU A 207 -7.78 1.60 5.82
C LEU A 207 -6.92 1.23 7.05
N THR A 208 -6.71 2.17 7.97
CA THR A 208 -5.89 1.94 9.18
C THR A 208 -6.48 0.85 10.07
N VAL A 209 -7.80 0.86 10.30
CA VAL A 209 -8.44 -0.16 11.15
C VAL A 209 -8.44 -1.52 10.46
N LEU A 210 -8.72 -1.56 9.15
CA LEU A 210 -8.67 -2.81 8.40
C LEU A 210 -7.25 -3.39 8.39
N GLU A 211 -6.24 -2.58 8.10
CA GLU A 211 -4.83 -3.01 8.07
C GLU A 211 -4.40 -3.56 9.44
N ALA A 212 -4.79 -2.90 10.54
CA ALA A 212 -4.53 -3.40 11.89
C ALA A 212 -5.26 -4.72 12.22
N HIS A 213 -6.44 -4.95 11.63
CA HIS A 213 -7.16 -6.22 11.78
C HIS A 213 -6.50 -7.33 10.94
N LEU A 214 -6.23 -7.06 9.66
CA LEU A 214 -5.64 -8.02 8.72
C LEU A 214 -4.20 -8.41 9.09
N ALA A 215 -3.48 -7.56 9.83
CA ALA A 215 -2.20 -7.91 10.41
C ALA A 215 -2.24 -9.16 11.31
N LYS A 216 -3.43 -9.59 11.77
CA LYS A 216 -3.64 -10.82 12.53
C LYS A 216 -3.95 -12.05 11.68
N SER A 217 -4.30 -11.85 10.40
CA SER A 217 -4.87 -12.88 9.53
C SER A 217 -4.21 -12.92 8.16
N ASP A 218 -2.99 -12.44 8.03
CA ASP A 218 -2.08 -12.87 6.96
C ASP A 218 -2.39 -12.33 5.56
N HIS A 219 -3.10 -11.20 5.53
CA HIS A 219 -3.60 -10.57 4.32
C HIS A 219 -3.15 -9.12 4.21
N THR A 220 -2.89 -8.68 2.98
CA THR A 220 -2.62 -7.27 2.67
C THR A 220 -3.73 -6.69 1.82
N ILE A 221 -4.00 -5.39 1.97
CA ILE A 221 -5.01 -4.68 1.17
C ILE A 221 -4.43 -4.45 -0.24
N ARG A 222 -5.13 -4.93 -1.27
CA ARG A 222 -4.78 -4.73 -2.69
C ARG A 222 -5.60 -3.63 -3.33
N GLU A 223 -6.88 -3.57 -2.99
CA GLU A 223 -7.79 -2.58 -3.51
C GLU A 223 -8.85 -2.25 -2.47
N PHE A 224 -9.31 -1.00 -2.49
CA PHE A 224 -10.32 -0.50 -1.58
C PHE A 224 -11.26 0.46 -2.30
N ASP A 225 -12.50 0.03 -2.50
CA ASP A 225 -13.58 0.87 -2.99
C ASP A 225 -14.38 1.44 -1.83
N TYR A 226 -14.78 2.71 -1.92
CA TYR A 226 -15.57 3.33 -0.87
C TYR A 226 -16.50 4.44 -1.34
N ARG A 227 -17.53 4.69 -0.55
CA ARG A 227 -18.52 5.72 -0.80
C ARG A 227 -19.01 6.33 0.52
N ASN A 228 -19.03 7.66 0.55
CA ASN A 228 -19.65 8.43 1.61
C ASN A 228 -21.15 8.53 1.32
N VAL A 229 -21.98 8.03 2.22
CA VAL A 229 -23.43 7.94 2.05
C VAL A 229 -24.20 8.90 2.94
N ALA A 230 -23.64 9.26 4.10
CA ALA A 230 -24.20 10.25 5.01
C ALA A 230 -23.09 11.09 5.68
N PRO A 231 -23.37 12.34 6.06
CA PRO A 231 -22.39 13.19 6.74
C PRO A 231 -22.04 12.65 8.12
N LEU A 232 -20.77 12.79 8.48
CA LEU A 232 -20.25 12.55 9.83
C LEU A 232 -19.82 13.89 10.41
N TYR A 233 -20.05 14.09 11.70
CA TYR A 233 -19.89 15.39 12.36
C TYR A 233 -18.81 15.34 13.44
N VAL A 234 -18.16 16.49 13.66
CA VAL A 234 -17.22 16.67 14.77
C VAL A 234 -17.91 16.47 16.12
N ASP A 235 -17.12 16.01 17.09
CA ASP A 235 -17.54 15.77 18.48
C ASP A 235 -18.72 14.80 18.63
N GLU A 236 -18.90 13.93 17.64
CA GLU A 236 -19.84 12.83 17.69
C GLU A 236 -19.13 11.49 17.53
N PRO A 237 -19.55 10.45 18.28
CA PRO A 237 -18.95 9.14 18.13
C PRO A 237 -19.30 8.55 16.77
N LEU A 238 -18.31 7.94 16.13
CA LEU A 238 -18.48 7.05 14.99
C LEU A 238 -17.88 5.68 15.32
N THR A 239 -18.37 4.64 14.67
CA THR A 239 -17.86 3.27 14.85
C THR A 239 -17.42 2.71 13.51
N ILE A 240 -16.16 2.31 13.41
CA ILE A 240 -15.58 1.64 12.25
C ILE A 240 -15.77 0.15 12.43
N CYS A 241 -16.35 -0.50 11.44
CA CYS A 241 -16.76 -1.89 11.50
C CYS A 241 -16.28 -2.62 10.23
N GLY A 242 -16.06 -3.92 10.33
CA GLY A 242 -15.79 -4.75 9.16
C GLY A 242 -16.05 -6.23 9.39
N LYS A 243 -16.22 -6.96 8.29
CA LYS A 243 -16.34 -8.42 8.27
C LYS A 243 -15.98 -9.00 6.89
N PRO A 244 -15.59 -10.28 6.80
CA PRO A 244 -15.46 -10.99 5.54
C PRO A 244 -16.78 -10.98 4.78
N LYS A 245 -16.71 -10.83 3.46
CA LYS A 245 -17.89 -10.83 2.60
C LYS A 245 -18.34 -12.25 2.34
N SER A 246 -19.58 -12.56 2.72
CA SER A 246 -20.14 -13.91 2.56
C SER A 246 -20.06 -14.39 1.11
N GLY A 247 -19.50 -15.59 0.92
CA GLY A 247 -19.35 -16.22 -0.39
C GLY A 247 -18.26 -15.63 -1.29
N LYS A 248 -17.40 -14.73 -0.78
CA LYS A 248 -16.23 -14.22 -1.52
C LYS A 248 -14.99 -14.26 -0.65
N GLU A 249 -14.07 -15.16 -0.98
CA GLU A 249 -12.75 -15.21 -0.33
C GLU A 249 -11.96 -13.93 -0.60
N ASN A 250 -11.15 -13.52 0.39
CA ASN A 250 -10.27 -12.36 0.31
C ASN A 250 -10.98 -11.02 0.05
N VAL A 251 -12.29 -10.95 0.23
CA VAL A 251 -13.08 -9.72 0.10
C VAL A 251 -13.71 -9.37 1.44
N TRP A 252 -13.60 -8.10 1.85
CA TRP A 252 -14.15 -7.58 3.10
C TRP A 252 -15.18 -6.50 2.84
N ASP A 253 -16.30 -6.54 3.57
CA ASP A 253 -17.18 -5.38 3.70
C ASP A 253 -16.71 -4.57 4.92
N VAL A 254 -16.42 -3.28 4.73
CA VAL A 254 -15.95 -2.37 5.78
C VAL A 254 -16.82 -1.12 5.77
N TRP A 255 -17.16 -0.56 6.93
CA TRP A 255 -18.06 0.58 7.01
C TRP A 255 -17.85 1.45 8.25
N ILE A 256 -18.43 2.65 8.22
CA ILE A 256 -18.55 3.54 9.38
C ILE A 256 -20.02 3.74 9.71
N GLU A 257 -20.34 3.56 10.99
CA GLU A 257 -21.62 3.93 11.60
C GLU A 257 -21.50 5.31 12.27
N GLY A 258 -22.49 6.18 12.06
CA GLY A 258 -22.60 7.45 12.78
C GLY A 258 -23.15 7.28 14.20
N LYS A 259 -23.38 8.40 14.91
CA LYS A 259 -23.83 8.39 16.32
C LYS A 259 -25.09 7.56 16.60
N ASN A 260 -25.99 7.47 15.63
CA ASN A 260 -27.27 6.77 15.73
C ASN A 260 -27.20 5.31 15.22
N GLY A 261 -26.01 4.77 14.97
CA GLY A 261 -25.82 3.42 14.42
C GLY A 261 -26.09 3.28 12.92
N GLY A 262 -26.40 4.40 12.24
CA GLY A 262 -26.65 4.40 10.80
C GLY A 262 -25.39 4.36 9.95
N LEU A 263 -25.46 3.67 8.81
CA LEU A 263 -24.38 3.59 7.83
C LEU A 263 -24.08 4.99 7.25
N ALA A 264 -22.85 5.47 7.45
CA ALA A 264 -22.38 6.77 6.97
C ALA A 264 -21.32 6.65 5.87
N VAL A 265 -20.47 5.62 5.94
CA VAL A 265 -19.51 5.29 4.90
C VAL A 265 -19.55 3.80 4.66
N ARG A 266 -19.51 3.37 3.39
CA ARG A 266 -19.36 1.96 3.04
C ARG A 266 -18.13 1.76 2.18
N GLY A 267 -17.49 0.61 2.31
CA GLY A 267 -16.38 0.21 1.48
C GLY A 267 -16.30 -1.30 1.29
N THR A 268 -15.60 -1.69 0.24
CA THR A 268 -15.25 -3.08 -0.08
C THR A 268 -13.75 -3.14 -0.25
N ALA A 269 -13.08 -4.01 0.52
CA ALA A 269 -11.65 -4.23 0.39
C ALA A 269 -11.37 -5.57 -0.28
N PHE A 270 -10.42 -5.58 -1.21
CA PHE A 270 -9.86 -6.78 -1.81
C PHE A 270 -8.48 -7.00 -1.22
N THR A 271 -8.23 -8.23 -0.79
CA THR A 271 -7.02 -8.61 -0.07
C THR A 271 -6.32 -9.77 -0.76
N SER A 272 -5.06 -10.06 -0.37
CA SER A 272 -4.35 -11.24 -0.85
C SER A 272 -3.47 -11.85 0.24
N PRO A 273 -3.34 -13.19 0.28
CA PRO A 273 -2.36 -13.87 1.13
C PRO A 273 -0.93 -13.67 0.63
N VAL A 274 0.04 -13.88 1.51
CA VAL A 274 1.49 -13.76 1.23
C VAL A 274 2.00 -14.97 0.44
N THR A 275 2.61 -14.75 -0.73
CA THR A 275 2.81 -15.74 -1.81
C THR A 275 3.60 -16.99 -1.40
N LEU A 276 4.61 -16.87 -0.52
CA LEU A 276 5.44 -18.00 -0.08
C LEU A 276 4.69 -19.02 0.79
N THR A 277 3.78 -18.54 1.64
CA THR A 277 3.01 -19.42 2.54
C THR A 277 1.98 -20.22 1.74
N ALA A 278 1.33 -19.57 0.76
CA ALA A 278 0.37 -20.23 -0.12
C ALA A 278 1.02 -21.35 -0.94
N LEU A 279 2.21 -21.12 -1.51
CA LEU A 279 2.97 -22.15 -2.23
C LEU A 279 3.35 -23.32 -1.32
N THR A 280 3.81 -23.02 -0.11
CA THR A 280 4.17 -24.03 0.91
C THR A 280 2.97 -24.89 1.31
N PHE A 281 1.81 -24.27 1.54
CA PHE A 281 0.56 -24.97 1.86
C PHE A 281 0.12 -25.88 0.70
N VAL A 282 0.03 -25.34 -0.51
CA VAL A 282 -0.45 -26.09 -1.68
C VAL A 282 0.44 -27.30 -1.94
N GLN A 283 1.76 -27.11 -2.00
CA GLN A 283 2.67 -28.22 -2.26
C GLN A 283 2.62 -29.28 -1.15
N SER A 284 2.64 -28.87 0.12
CA SER A 284 2.59 -29.80 1.24
C SER A 284 1.26 -30.57 1.28
N ALA A 285 0.13 -29.90 1.01
CA ALA A 285 -1.17 -30.54 0.93
C ALA A 285 -1.26 -31.55 -0.23
N LEU A 286 -0.67 -31.24 -1.40
CA LEU A 286 -0.61 -32.17 -2.52
C LEU A 286 0.25 -33.41 -2.21
N VAL A 287 1.36 -33.23 -1.50
CA VAL A 287 2.24 -34.35 -1.10
C VAL A 287 1.59 -35.22 -0.04
N TYR A 288 1.06 -34.64 1.03
CA TYR A 288 0.40 -35.40 2.09
C TYR A 288 -0.96 -35.97 1.70
N GLY A 289 -1.64 -35.33 0.74
CA GLY A 289 -2.87 -35.85 0.12
C GLY A 289 -2.64 -36.94 -0.93
N GLY A 290 -1.38 -37.29 -1.23
CA GLY A 290 -1.03 -38.35 -2.19
C GLY A 290 -1.21 -37.97 -3.67
N LEU A 291 -1.56 -36.71 -3.97
CA LEU A 291 -1.73 -36.20 -5.34
C LEU A 291 -0.39 -35.88 -6.02
N LEU A 292 0.65 -35.59 -5.24
CA LEU A 292 2.01 -35.36 -5.70
C LEU A 292 2.98 -36.27 -4.96
N SER A 293 3.79 -37.06 -5.67
CA SER A 293 4.81 -37.86 -5.00
C SER A 293 5.89 -36.94 -4.41
N GLY A 294 6.16 -37.08 -3.11
CA GLY A 294 7.23 -36.35 -2.42
C GLY A 294 8.61 -36.52 -3.06
N ARG A 295 8.82 -37.61 -3.82
CA ARG A 295 10.04 -37.83 -4.60
C ARG A 295 10.30 -36.70 -5.60
N TYR A 296 9.30 -36.01 -6.13
CA TYR A 296 9.50 -34.90 -7.08
C TYR A 296 9.89 -33.59 -6.42
N VAL A 297 9.70 -33.49 -5.09
CA VAL A 297 9.82 -32.25 -4.34
C VAL A 297 11.19 -32.11 -3.66
N ILE A 298 11.75 -33.22 -3.18
CA ILE A 298 13.00 -33.23 -2.41
C ILE A 298 14.22 -32.80 -3.23
N PHE A 299 15.21 -32.20 -2.57
CA PHE A 299 16.50 -31.90 -3.16
C PHE A 299 17.36 -33.16 -3.28
N ARG A 300 17.95 -33.38 -4.45
CA ARG A 300 18.92 -34.44 -4.72
C ARG A 300 19.93 -33.92 -5.75
N PRO A 301 21.20 -33.68 -5.38
CA PRO A 301 22.19 -33.09 -6.29
C PRO A 301 22.31 -33.84 -7.63
N GLY A 302 22.36 -35.18 -7.56
CA GLY A 302 22.46 -36.01 -8.77
C GLY A 302 21.28 -35.91 -9.74
N LEU A 303 20.09 -35.48 -9.27
CA LEU A 303 18.93 -35.25 -10.14
C LEU A 303 18.85 -33.82 -10.67
N VAL A 304 19.44 -32.87 -9.94
CA VAL A 304 19.53 -31.46 -10.36
C VAL A 304 20.53 -31.30 -11.51
N PHE A 305 21.67 -32.01 -11.47
CA PHE A 305 22.77 -31.85 -12.44
C PHE A 305 22.86 -32.98 -13.49
N LYS A 306 21.78 -33.74 -13.71
CA LYS A 306 21.72 -34.77 -14.76
C LYS A 306 21.50 -34.14 -16.16
N LEU A 307 21.70 -34.93 -17.22
CA LEU A 307 21.56 -34.50 -18.63
C LEU A 307 20.25 -33.74 -18.94
N PHE A 308 19.14 -34.16 -18.32
CA PHE A 308 17.88 -33.44 -18.30
C PHE A 308 17.58 -32.94 -16.87
N PRO A 309 18.00 -31.72 -16.51
CA PRO A 309 18.06 -31.30 -15.11
C PRO A 309 16.67 -31.11 -14.48
N GLU A 310 16.46 -31.64 -13.28
CA GLU A 310 15.25 -31.39 -12.49
C GLU A 310 15.39 -30.10 -11.66
N ALA A 311 15.55 -28.97 -12.35
CA ALA A 311 15.92 -27.69 -11.74
C ALA A 311 14.89 -27.17 -10.70
N TRP A 312 13.62 -27.57 -10.82
CA TRP A 312 12.57 -27.19 -9.86
C TRP A 312 12.87 -27.67 -8.43
N ARG A 313 13.70 -28.71 -8.26
CA ARG A 313 14.10 -29.23 -6.93
C ARG A 313 14.89 -28.25 -6.08
N LEU A 314 15.52 -27.27 -6.73
CA LEU A 314 16.16 -26.14 -6.04
C LEU A 314 15.15 -25.23 -5.35
N LEU A 315 13.89 -25.27 -5.77
CA LEU A 315 12.82 -24.44 -5.23
C LEU A 315 11.82 -25.26 -4.41
N SER A 316 11.37 -26.40 -4.93
CA SER A 316 10.33 -27.22 -4.30
C SER A 316 10.76 -27.75 -2.92
N SER A 317 12.05 -28.00 -2.70
CA SER A 317 12.60 -28.47 -1.41
C SER A 317 12.44 -27.49 -0.25
N PHE A 318 12.15 -26.20 -0.53
CA PHE A 318 11.88 -25.17 0.47
C PHE A 318 10.40 -25.05 0.89
N PHE A 319 9.51 -25.76 0.19
CA PHE A 319 8.06 -25.60 0.31
C PHE A 319 7.35 -26.87 0.77
N LEU A 320 8.04 -27.73 1.52
CA LEU A 320 7.48 -28.94 2.09
C LEU A 320 7.59 -28.88 3.61
N THR A 321 6.47 -28.74 4.30
CA THR A 321 6.43 -28.70 5.77
C THR A 321 6.76 -30.05 6.39
N GLY A 322 6.94 -30.09 7.71
CA GLY A 322 6.88 -31.33 8.47
C GLY A 322 5.46 -31.89 8.56
N PRO A 323 5.28 -33.18 8.88
CA PRO A 323 3.97 -33.79 9.00
C PRO A 323 3.28 -33.43 10.33
N ARG A 324 1.96 -33.66 10.42
CA ARG A 324 1.16 -33.50 11.65
C ARG A 324 1.17 -32.07 12.18
N LEU A 325 1.70 -31.85 13.40
CA LEU A 325 1.71 -30.53 14.04
C LEU A 325 2.67 -29.57 13.33
N ASP A 326 3.78 -30.07 12.81
CA ASP A 326 4.75 -29.26 12.07
C ASP A 326 4.15 -28.69 10.79
N PHE A 327 3.15 -29.36 10.20
CA PHE A 327 2.42 -28.82 9.04
C PHE A 327 1.82 -27.44 9.36
N ILE A 328 1.22 -27.31 10.55
CA ILE A 328 0.56 -26.08 10.97
C ILE A 328 1.59 -25.07 11.47
N LEU A 329 2.55 -25.52 12.29
CA LEU A 329 3.56 -24.65 12.89
C LEU A 329 4.51 -24.06 11.85
N ASP A 330 4.94 -24.85 10.86
CA ASP A 330 5.80 -24.38 9.78
C ASP A 330 5.10 -23.34 8.91
N LEU A 331 3.82 -23.56 8.57
CA LEU A 331 3.03 -22.57 7.85
C LEU A 331 2.87 -21.28 8.65
N TYR A 332 2.60 -21.40 9.95
CA TYR A 332 2.50 -20.25 10.85
C TYR A 332 3.81 -19.46 10.92
N PHE A 333 4.96 -20.12 11.08
CA PHE A 333 6.24 -19.43 11.19
C PHE A 333 6.72 -18.88 9.85
N MET A 334 6.57 -19.64 8.76
CA MET A 334 6.82 -19.19 7.39
C MET A 334 6.02 -17.94 7.09
N PHE A 335 4.74 -17.94 7.45
CA PHE A 335 3.88 -16.78 7.32
C PHE A 335 4.38 -15.62 8.19
N LYS A 336 4.43 -15.83 9.51
CA LYS A 336 4.61 -14.75 10.49
C LYS A 336 5.89 -13.98 10.22
N TYR A 337 6.99 -14.70 9.99
CA TYR A 337 8.29 -14.07 9.81
C TYR A 337 8.56 -13.72 8.34
N GLY A 338 8.10 -14.52 7.38
CA GLY A 338 8.21 -14.19 5.96
C GLY A 338 7.42 -12.94 5.59
N SER A 339 6.17 -12.83 6.03
CA SER A 339 5.30 -11.67 5.80
C SER A 339 5.82 -10.41 6.49
N ALA A 340 6.24 -10.52 7.76
CA ALA A 340 6.79 -9.39 8.49
C ALA A 340 8.04 -8.83 7.79
N LEU A 341 8.86 -9.71 7.21
CA LEU A 341 10.01 -9.28 6.42
C LEU A 341 9.60 -8.64 5.10
N GLU A 342 8.69 -9.25 4.34
CA GLU A 342 8.25 -8.72 3.05
C GLU A 342 7.55 -7.35 3.16
N THR A 343 6.77 -7.14 4.21
CA THR A 343 5.89 -5.97 4.33
C THR A 343 6.49 -4.84 5.17
N ALA A 344 7.27 -5.17 6.20
CA ALA A 344 7.67 -4.22 7.23
C ALA A 344 9.19 -4.13 7.43
N SER A 345 10.01 -5.00 6.84
CA SER A 345 11.47 -4.90 7.02
C SER A 345 12.02 -3.68 6.28
N PRO A 346 12.82 -2.84 6.95
CA PRO A 346 13.52 -1.74 6.29
C PRO A 346 14.61 -2.23 5.31
N ARG A 347 14.98 -3.52 5.35
CA ARG A 347 16.00 -4.11 4.46
C ARG A 347 15.53 -4.30 3.03
N PHE A 348 14.23 -4.53 2.83
CA PHE A 348 13.69 -4.97 1.54
C PHE A 348 12.80 -3.88 0.94
N SER A 349 13.44 -2.90 0.29
CA SER A 349 12.79 -1.64 -0.05
C SER A 349 12.47 -1.47 -1.54
N LEU A 350 13.23 -2.13 -2.41
CA LEU A 350 13.06 -2.06 -3.86
C LEU A 350 12.31 -3.28 -4.39
N PRO A 351 11.66 -3.16 -5.58
CA PRO A 351 11.00 -4.28 -6.23
C PRO A 351 11.96 -5.45 -6.43
N GLY A 352 11.63 -6.60 -5.84
CA GLY A 352 12.45 -7.81 -5.91
C GLY A 352 13.55 -7.92 -4.85
N ASP A 353 13.68 -6.99 -3.89
CA ASP A 353 14.67 -7.11 -2.80
C ASP A 353 14.39 -8.30 -1.89
N PHE A 354 13.14 -8.48 -1.46
CA PHE A 354 12.75 -9.63 -0.66
C PHE A 354 12.97 -10.94 -1.44
N PHE A 355 12.63 -10.96 -2.72
CA PHE A 355 12.92 -12.10 -3.59
C PHE A 355 14.44 -12.37 -3.70
N THR A 356 15.26 -11.34 -3.86
CA THR A 356 16.72 -11.49 -3.94
C THR A 356 17.30 -11.99 -2.62
N TYR A 357 16.77 -11.54 -1.49
CA TYR A 357 17.10 -12.07 -0.18
C TYR A 357 16.73 -13.54 -0.05
N VAL A 358 15.49 -13.92 -0.38
CA VAL A 358 15.04 -15.32 -0.34
C VAL A 358 15.89 -16.19 -1.27
N PHE A 359 16.21 -15.71 -2.47
CA PHE A 359 17.07 -16.41 -3.42
C PHE A 359 18.49 -16.58 -2.90
N PHE A 360 19.09 -15.53 -2.32
CA PHE A 360 20.43 -15.61 -1.73
C PHE A 360 20.46 -16.61 -0.58
N VAL A 361 19.52 -16.48 0.36
CA VAL A 361 19.42 -17.37 1.52
C VAL A 361 19.19 -18.81 1.09
N ALA A 362 18.27 -19.05 0.15
CA ALA A 362 18.03 -20.37 -0.41
C ALA A 362 19.29 -20.94 -1.06
N THR A 363 20.05 -20.13 -1.81
CA THR A 363 21.31 -20.56 -2.43
C THR A 363 22.33 -20.99 -1.37
N VAL A 364 22.52 -20.19 -0.31
CA VAL A 364 23.45 -20.53 0.77
C VAL A 364 22.99 -21.78 1.52
N ILE A 365 21.69 -21.92 1.80
CA ILE A 365 21.12 -23.11 2.45
C ILE A 365 21.32 -24.35 1.58
N THR A 366 21.06 -24.29 0.28
CA THR A 366 21.29 -25.44 -0.62
C THR A 366 22.76 -25.84 -0.65
N LEU A 367 23.69 -24.88 -0.68
CA LEU A 367 25.13 -25.17 -0.64
C LEU A 367 25.59 -25.74 0.70
N THR A 368 24.98 -25.30 1.80
CA THR A 368 25.39 -25.72 3.15
C THR A 368 24.62 -26.96 3.61
N ALA A 369 23.32 -26.84 3.90
CA ALA A 369 22.49 -27.96 4.30
C ALA A 369 22.40 -29.05 3.20
N GLY A 370 22.17 -28.66 1.94
CA GLY A 370 22.02 -29.63 0.86
C GLY A 370 23.31 -30.35 0.48
N CYS A 371 24.40 -29.62 0.24
CA CYS A 371 25.64 -30.23 -0.27
C CYS A 371 26.63 -30.67 0.83
N LEU A 372 26.67 -30.00 1.99
CA LEU A 372 27.60 -30.38 3.08
C LEU A 372 26.96 -31.32 4.10
N LEU A 373 25.65 -31.20 4.35
CA LEU A 373 24.95 -32.01 5.35
C LEU A 373 24.06 -33.12 4.74
N ASP A 374 23.97 -33.19 3.41
CA ASP A 374 23.12 -34.14 2.64
C ASP A 374 21.61 -34.03 2.96
N ASP A 375 21.16 -32.83 3.35
CA ASP A 375 19.74 -32.58 3.58
C ASP A 375 18.93 -32.48 2.28
N VAL A 376 17.69 -32.92 2.36
CA VAL A 376 16.79 -33.05 1.20
C VAL A 376 15.60 -32.08 1.23
N ILE A 377 15.32 -31.45 2.38
CA ILE A 377 14.25 -30.46 2.59
C ILE A 377 14.83 -29.29 3.37
N PHE A 378 14.47 -28.07 2.99
CA PHE A 378 15.10 -26.84 3.49
C PHE A 378 14.12 -25.87 4.15
N THR A 379 12.86 -26.27 4.33
CA THR A 379 11.78 -25.43 4.87
C THR A 379 12.13 -24.87 6.26
N HIS A 380 12.64 -25.69 7.18
CA HIS A 380 13.02 -25.25 8.53
C HIS A 380 14.21 -24.27 8.52
N ALA A 381 15.23 -24.55 7.72
CA ALA A 381 16.35 -23.62 7.54
C ALA A 381 15.88 -22.26 6.96
N LEU A 382 14.94 -22.25 6.01
CA LEU A 382 14.39 -21.01 5.47
C LEU A 382 13.57 -20.23 6.50
N ILE A 383 12.72 -20.93 7.26
CA ILE A 383 11.97 -20.33 8.37
C ILE A 383 12.93 -19.72 9.39
N MET A 384 13.99 -20.45 9.76
CA MET A 384 14.99 -19.98 10.70
C MET A 384 15.73 -18.73 10.18
N ALA A 385 16.03 -18.68 8.88
CA ALA A 385 16.58 -17.48 8.25
C ALA A 385 15.64 -16.28 8.38
N PHE A 386 14.33 -16.47 8.19
CA PHE A 386 13.34 -15.41 8.40
C PHE A 386 13.24 -14.98 9.86
N VAL A 387 13.19 -15.93 10.79
CA VAL A 387 13.15 -15.67 12.23
C VAL A 387 14.37 -14.87 12.66
N TYR A 388 15.56 -15.25 12.21
CA TYR A 388 16.81 -14.56 12.53
C TYR A 388 16.80 -13.12 12.01
N THR A 389 16.50 -12.92 10.72
CA THR A 389 16.44 -11.57 10.13
C THR A 389 15.39 -10.70 10.81
N PHE A 390 14.22 -11.27 11.11
CA PHE A 390 13.15 -10.58 11.86
C PHE A 390 13.61 -10.15 13.25
N ALA A 391 14.29 -11.04 13.98
CA ALA A 391 14.84 -10.74 15.31
C ALA A 391 15.86 -9.59 15.26
N GLN A 392 16.68 -9.54 14.20
CA GLN A 392 17.62 -8.42 14.01
C GLN A 392 16.92 -7.10 13.71
N ASP A 393 15.80 -7.09 12.98
CA ASP A 393 15.03 -5.87 12.68
C ASP A 393 14.18 -5.36 13.87
N ASN A 394 13.88 -6.24 14.84
CA ASN A 394 12.96 -5.96 15.93
C ASN A 394 13.61 -5.95 17.33
N LYS A 395 14.93 -5.76 17.41
CA LYS A 395 15.68 -5.71 18.69
C LYS A 395 15.01 -4.78 19.71
N GLY A 396 15.03 -5.19 20.97
CA GLY A 396 14.38 -4.51 22.09
C GLY A 396 12.89 -4.81 22.25
N ARG A 397 12.29 -5.64 21.37
CA ARG A 397 10.90 -6.10 21.50
C ARG A 397 10.82 -7.49 22.13
N LYS A 398 9.66 -7.82 22.69
CA LYS A 398 9.34 -9.16 23.19
C LYS A 398 8.58 -9.96 22.14
N ALA A 399 8.90 -11.24 22.01
CA ALA A 399 8.20 -12.21 21.18
C ALA A 399 7.67 -13.37 22.03
N SER A 400 6.52 -13.92 21.64
CA SER A 400 5.99 -15.15 22.25
C SER A 400 6.54 -16.37 21.51
N PHE A 401 7.12 -17.30 22.26
CA PHE A 401 7.47 -18.64 21.80
C PHE A 401 6.62 -19.64 22.59
N PHE A 402 5.65 -20.26 21.92
CA PHE A 402 4.52 -20.92 22.57
C PHE A 402 3.86 -19.99 23.60
N VAL A 403 3.94 -20.32 24.89
CA VAL A 403 3.32 -19.56 26.00
C VAL A 403 4.32 -18.62 26.68
N VAL A 404 5.62 -18.72 26.38
CA VAL A 404 6.68 -17.98 27.06
C VAL A 404 7.01 -16.70 26.28
N GLN A 405 7.02 -15.57 26.98
CA GLN A 405 7.51 -14.30 26.43
C GLN A 405 9.02 -14.18 26.65
N LEU A 406 9.77 -14.00 25.57
CA LEU A 406 11.22 -13.75 25.62
C LEU A 406 11.60 -12.55 24.74
N PRO A 407 12.73 -11.88 25.02
CA PRO A 407 13.31 -10.91 24.10
C PRO A 407 13.52 -11.54 22.72
N VAL A 408 13.15 -10.83 21.65
CA VAL A 408 13.12 -11.39 20.29
C VAL A 408 14.50 -11.87 19.81
N GLU A 409 15.58 -11.33 20.38
CA GLU A 409 16.97 -11.72 20.11
C GLU A 409 17.23 -13.19 20.46
N PHE A 410 16.51 -13.73 21.45
CA PHE A 410 16.63 -15.12 21.88
C PHE A 410 15.75 -16.09 21.08
N LEU A 411 14.85 -15.58 20.24
CA LEU A 411 13.88 -16.39 19.52
C LEU A 411 14.52 -17.42 18.56
N PRO A 412 15.52 -17.09 17.71
CA PRO A 412 16.16 -18.08 16.85
C PRO A 412 16.82 -19.20 17.67
N TRP A 413 17.44 -18.84 18.80
CA TRP A 413 18.14 -19.78 19.67
C TRP A 413 17.17 -20.69 20.45
N ALA A 414 16.02 -20.15 20.86
CA ALA A 414 14.96 -20.93 21.49
C ALA A 414 14.37 -21.96 20.51
N MET A 415 14.12 -21.56 19.26
CA MET A 415 13.67 -22.46 18.20
C MET A 415 14.71 -23.55 17.90
N LEU A 416 15.99 -23.18 17.78
CA LEU A 416 17.06 -24.15 17.51
C LEU A 416 17.25 -25.14 18.66
N THR A 417 17.10 -24.68 19.91
CA THR A 417 17.12 -25.56 21.10
C THR A 417 15.93 -26.52 21.09
N TRP A 418 14.75 -26.05 20.70
CA TRP A 418 13.56 -26.89 20.55
C TRP A 418 13.77 -27.98 19.49
N THR A 419 14.32 -27.61 18.33
CA THR A 419 14.68 -28.55 17.26
C THR A 419 15.74 -29.54 17.71
N LEU A 420 16.74 -29.11 18.48
CA LEU A 420 17.75 -30.01 19.04
C LEU A 420 17.12 -31.06 19.98
N VAL A 421 16.17 -30.65 20.81
CA VAL A 421 15.51 -31.55 21.77
C VAL A 421 14.61 -32.56 21.07
N LEU A 422 13.87 -32.16 20.04
CA LEU A 422 12.90 -33.03 19.37
C LEU A 422 13.46 -33.78 18.16
N GLY A 423 14.25 -33.11 17.34
CA GLY A 423 14.81 -33.62 16.08
C GLY A 423 16.28 -34.03 16.15
N GLY A 424 16.96 -33.74 17.27
CA GLY A 424 18.36 -34.10 17.48
C GLY A 424 19.37 -33.18 16.81
N TRP A 425 20.65 -33.51 16.96
CA TRP A 425 21.77 -32.69 16.50
C TRP A 425 21.77 -32.40 15.01
N HIS A 426 21.45 -33.40 14.19
CA HIS A 426 21.45 -33.25 12.74
C HIS A 426 20.40 -32.22 12.28
N ALA A 427 19.16 -32.32 12.79
CA ALA A 427 18.10 -31.37 12.48
C ALA A 427 18.44 -29.94 12.95
N ALA A 428 19.00 -29.79 14.15
CA ALA A 428 19.42 -28.49 14.66
C ALA A 428 20.56 -27.88 13.84
N PHE A 429 21.52 -28.71 13.40
CA PHE A 429 22.63 -28.25 12.56
C PHE A 429 22.14 -27.82 11.17
N SER A 430 21.22 -28.59 10.58
CA SER A 430 20.53 -28.24 9.34
C SER A 430 19.80 -26.91 9.45
N GLU A 431 18.97 -26.74 10.47
CA GLU A 431 18.20 -25.53 10.70
C GLU A 431 19.11 -24.31 10.97
N SER A 432 20.24 -24.52 11.64
CA SER A 432 21.26 -23.48 11.90
C SER A 432 21.86 -22.89 10.63
N MET A 433 21.86 -23.63 9.51
CA MET A 433 22.31 -23.11 8.22
C MET A 433 21.43 -21.94 7.74
N GLY A 434 20.18 -21.87 8.20
CA GLY A 434 19.32 -20.69 8.03
C GLY A 434 19.88 -19.43 8.69
N ILE A 435 20.40 -19.56 9.92
CA ILE A 435 21.06 -18.46 10.64
C ILE A 435 22.32 -18.03 9.90
N VAL A 436 23.14 -18.99 9.47
CA VAL A 436 24.36 -18.72 8.69
C VAL A 436 24.01 -17.96 7.41
N ALA A 437 23.03 -18.43 6.65
CA ALA A 437 22.60 -17.80 5.40
C ALA A 437 22.08 -16.36 5.61
N ALA A 438 21.21 -16.16 6.60
CA ALA A 438 20.68 -14.83 6.92
C ALA A 438 21.77 -13.88 7.43
N HIS A 439 22.68 -14.36 8.27
CA HIS A 439 23.80 -13.57 8.77
C HIS A 439 24.78 -13.20 7.65
N MET A 440 25.08 -14.13 6.72
CA MET A 440 25.91 -13.84 5.54
C MET A 440 25.27 -12.75 4.67
N TYR A 441 23.95 -12.78 4.48
CA TYR A 441 23.26 -11.72 3.76
C TYR A 441 23.41 -10.36 4.45
N ASP A 442 23.15 -10.29 5.77
CA ASP A 442 23.29 -9.04 6.55
C ASP A 442 24.75 -8.55 6.57
N PHE A 443 25.71 -9.48 6.60
CA PHE A 443 27.13 -9.16 6.54
C PHE A 443 27.49 -8.46 5.23
N PHE A 444 27.16 -9.04 4.08
CA PHE A 444 27.52 -8.48 2.77
C PHE A 444 26.69 -7.26 2.37
N SER A 445 25.44 -7.19 2.81
CA SER A 445 24.53 -6.10 2.45
C SER A 445 24.67 -4.87 3.36
N ARG A 446 25.04 -5.06 4.63
CA ARG A 446 25.03 -3.99 5.65
C ARG A 446 26.33 -3.90 6.44
N ILE A 447 26.76 -4.96 7.13
CA ILE A 447 27.87 -4.86 8.10
C ILE A 447 29.19 -4.51 7.42
N TYR A 448 29.55 -5.23 6.37
CA TYR A 448 30.80 -5.01 5.65
C TYR A 448 30.86 -3.63 4.97
N PRO A 449 29.80 -3.15 4.28
CA PRO A 449 29.78 -1.78 3.77
C PRO A 449 29.83 -0.69 4.87
N THR A 450 29.17 -0.91 6.00
CA THR A 450 28.99 0.11 7.04
C THR A 450 30.24 0.26 7.93
N PHE A 451 30.89 -0.85 8.28
CA PHE A 451 32.02 -0.87 9.22
C PHE A 451 33.36 -1.18 8.54
N GLY A 452 33.35 -1.90 7.42
CA GLY A 452 34.55 -2.33 6.70
C GLY A 452 34.97 -1.42 5.55
N GLY A 453 34.26 -0.32 5.28
CA GLY A 453 34.54 0.59 4.17
C GLY A 453 34.32 -0.01 2.76
N GLY A 454 33.63 -1.15 2.68
CA GLY A 454 33.42 -1.91 1.45
C GLY A 454 32.23 -1.47 0.60
N ARG A 455 32.16 -1.97 -0.65
CA ARG A 455 30.96 -1.84 -1.49
C ARG A 455 29.89 -2.85 -1.05
N ASN A 456 28.61 -2.50 -1.18
CA ASN A 456 27.53 -3.46 -1.07
C ASN A 456 27.58 -4.42 -2.28
N TYR A 457 27.89 -5.69 -2.04
CA TYR A 457 28.00 -6.72 -3.08
C TYR A 457 26.65 -7.35 -3.44
N ILE A 458 25.63 -7.21 -2.58
CA ILE A 458 24.32 -7.80 -2.79
C ILE A 458 23.35 -6.68 -3.18
N VAL A 459 23.13 -6.58 -4.49
CA VAL A 459 22.15 -5.67 -5.08
C VAL A 459 21.20 -6.47 -5.94
N THR A 460 19.91 -6.22 -5.80
CA THR A 460 18.85 -6.85 -6.60
C THR A 460 19.17 -6.72 -8.10
N PRO A 461 19.41 -7.85 -8.81
CA PRO A 461 19.81 -7.83 -10.20
C PRO A 461 18.78 -7.11 -11.07
N THR A 462 19.25 -6.41 -12.11
CA THR A 462 18.36 -5.65 -13.00
C THR A 462 17.30 -6.52 -13.65
N VAL A 463 17.59 -7.79 -13.94
CA VAL A 463 16.62 -8.75 -14.48
C VAL A 463 15.52 -9.07 -13.47
N VAL A 464 15.88 -9.30 -12.20
CA VAL A 464 14.93 -9.52 -11.11
C VAL A 464 14.08 -8.27 -10.89
N ARG A 465 14.73 -7.10 -10.82
CA ARG A 465 14.01 -5.81 -10.77
C ARG A 465 13.03 -5.71 -11.93
N ARG A 466 13.45 -6.06 -13.15
CA ARG A 466 12.58 -6.08 -14.32
C ARG A 466 11.43 -7.08 -14.17
N ILE A 467 11.61 -8.32 -13.75
CA ILE A 467 10.51 -9.30 -13.58
C ILE A 467 9.47 -8.83 -12.56
N PHE A 468 9.93 -8.33 -11.41
CA PHE A 468 9.08 -7.75 -10.38
C PHE A 468 8.56 -6.34 -10.76
N SER A 469 9.10 -5.74 -11.82
CA SER A 469 8.54 -4.56 -12.50
C SER A 469 7.66 -4.92 -13.71
N ALA A 470 7.82 -6.08 -14.34
CA ALA A 470 7.37 -6.45 -15.70
C ALA A 470 5.94 -7.00 -15.76
N HIS A 471 5.19 -6.88 -14.67
CA HIS A 471 3.73 -6.86 -14.77
C HIS A 471 3.21 -5.54 -15.40
N THR A 472 4.10 -4.70 -15.92
CA THR A 472 3.83 -3.69 -16.94
C THR A 472 4.30 -4.19 -18.30
N SER A 473 3.38 -4.67 -19.15
CA SER A 473 3.69 -5.12 -20.50
C SER A 473 4.24 -3.99 -21.38
N PRO A 474 5.21 -4.26 -22.28
CA PRO A 474 5.64 -3.35 -23.32
C PRO A 474 4.91 -3.68 -24.63
N THR A 475 4.04 -2.80 -25.11
CA THR A 475 3.52 -2.88 -26.49
C THR A 475 3.88 -1.63 -27.27
N GLN A 476 4.66 -1.86 -28.33
CA GLN A 476 4.98 -0.88 -29.36
C GLN A 476 3.71 -0.25 -29.92
N HIS A 477 3.63 1.09 -29.88
CA HIS A 477 2.69 1.84 -30.70
C HIS A 477 3.25 1.99 -32.12
N ARG A 478 2.55 1.44 -33.12
CA ARG A 478 2.65 1.92 -34.51
C ARG A 478 1.69 3.10 -34.68
N ALA A 479 2.23 4.16 -35.29
CA ALA A 479 1.58 5.45 -35.47
C ALA A 479 0.55 5.45 -36.61
N TYR A 480 -0.60 6.07 -36.38
CA TYR A 480 -1.44 6.65 -37.43
C TYR A 480 -1.99 8.00 -36.97
N GLY A 481 -1.84 9.02 -37.83
CA GLY A 481 -2.72 10.19 -37.86
C GLY A 481 -2.05 11.56 -37.68
N THR A 482 -1.67 12.18 -38.79
CA THR A 482 -1.08 13.53 -38.94
C THR A 482 -2.11 14.66 -38.86
N ALA A 483 -1.72 15.80 -38.27
CA ALA A 483 -2.36 17.10 -38.52
C ALA A 483 -1.28 18.17 -38.81
N TYR A 484 -1.43 18.85 -39.96
CA TYR A 484 -0.55 19.88 -40.49
C TYR A 484 -0.74 21.20 -39.74
N ARG A 485 0.37 21.89 -39.44
CA ARG A 485 0.35 23.30 -39.03
C ARG A 485 1.02 24.15 -40.11
N LEU A 486 0.23 25.00 -40.76
CA LEU A 486 0.71 26.03 -41.67
C LEU A 486 1.55 27.05 -40.90
N ILE A 487 2.76 27.32 -41.39
CA ILE A 487 3.65 28.37 -40.91
C ILE A 487 3.38 29.62 -41.76
N PRO A 488 3.21 30.80 -41.15
CA PRO A 488 3.62 32.05 -41.78
C PRO A 488 5.00 32.45 -41.28
N GLU A 489 5.92 32.64 -42.21
CA GLU A 489 7.16 33.39 -42.01
C GLU A 489 6.85 34.83 -41.59
N GLU A 490 7.67 35.42 -40.71
CA GLU A 490 8.60 36.47 -41.15
C GLU A 490 9.56 36.96 -40.04
N GLN A 491 10.83 37.06 -40.47
CA GLN A 491 11.84 38.08 -40.17
C GLN A 491 12.40 38.22 -38.73
N ASN A 492 13.62 37.69 -38.57
CA ASN A 492 14.64 38.27 -37.69
C ASN A 492 15.32 39.45 -38.39
N PRO A 493 15.80 40.45 -37.62
CA PRO A 493 17.26 40.57 -37.57
C PRO A 493 17.88 40.92 -36.19
N SER A 494 19.06 40.34 -36.00
CA SER A 494 20.30 40.85 -35.38
C SER A 494 20.34 41.46 -33.96
N GLN A 495 21.14 40.77 -33.13
CA GLN A 495 22.22 41.24 -32.23
C GLN A 495 21.99 42.44 -31.29
N GLY A 496 22.15 42.16 -29.98
CA GLY A 496 22.49 43.14 -28.96
C GLY A 496 22.75 42.47 -27.60
N ARG A 497 24.02 42.42 -27.20
CA ARG A 497 24.48 41.90 -25.90
C ARG A 497 24.37 43.04 -24.87
N GLY A 498 23.63 42.86 -23.77
CA GLY A 498 23.56 43.87 -22.71
C GLY A 498 22.56 43.57 -21.58
N SER A 499 23.07 42.89 -20.54
CA SER A 499 22.75 42.99 -19.10
C SER A 499 21.35 43.35 -18.54
N PHE A 500 20.98 42.54 -17.55
CA PHE A 500 20.07 42.75 -16.41
C PHE A 500 18.55 42.51 -16.55
N GLN A 501 18.13 41.54 -15.72
CA GLN A 501 16.85 41.35 -15.03
C GLN A 501 15.61 40.94 -15.85
N SER A 502 15.10 39.75 -15.53
CA SER A 502 13.66 39.50 -15.52
C SER A 502 13.25 38.48 -14.45
N PRO A 503 12.00 38.57 -13.97
CA PRO A 503 11.50 38.00 -12.73
C PRO A 503 10.73 36.70 -12.96
N TRP A 504 10.29 36.08 -11.86
CA TRP A 504 9.44 34.89 -11.73
C TRP A 504 10.11 33.51 -11.71
N SER A 505 10.53 33.19 -10.49
CA SER A 505 10.32 31.92 -9.81
C SER A 505 8.91 31.31 -9.99
N SER A 506 8.85 30.05 -10.45
CA SER A 506 7.82 29.08 -10.04
C SER A 506 8.44 27.69 -9.85
N ARG A 507 9.48 27.62 -9.02
CA ARG A 507 9.99 26.35 -8.49
C ARG A 507 9.36 26.12 -7.11
N GLY A 508 8.38 25.23 -7.04
CA GLY A 508 7.96 24.65 -5.77
C GLY A 508 9.06 23.73 -5.22
N PRO A 509 9.43 23.82 -3.93
CA PRO A 509 10.46 22.95 -3.38
C PRO A 509 9.89 21.54 -3.20
N GLY A 510 10.47 20.56 -3.88
CA GLY A 510 10.22 19.15 -3.61
C GLY A 510 10.58 18.82 -2.16
N ARG A 511 9.69 18.13 -1.44
CA ARG A 511 9.94 17.72 -0.06
C ARG A 511 10.72 16.40 -0.01
N ARG A 512 11.68 16.32 0.90
CA ARG A 512 12.26 15.06 1.37
C ARG A 512 11.28 14.43 2.36
N LEU A 513 11.00 13.14 2.23
CA LEU A 513 10.25 12.39 3.22
C LEU A 513 11.10 12.31 4.50
N GLY A 514 10.53 12.69 5.64
CA GLY A 514 11.25 12.91 6.89
C GLY A 514 12.07 11.70 7.35
N GLY A 515 13.31 11.96 7.76
CA GLY A 515 14.16 11.01 8.47
C GLY A 515 14.06 11.25 9.97
N GLY A 516 13.81 10.17 10.70
CA GLY A 516 14.14 9.99 12.11
C GLY A 516 14.97 8.73 12.22
#